data_AF-A0A060NK51-F1
#
_entry.id   AF-A0A060NK51-F1
#
_cell.length_a   1.000
_cell.length_b   1.000
_cell.length_c   1.000
_cell.angle_alpha   90.00
_cell.angle_beta   90.00
_cell.angle_gamma   90.00
#
_symmetry.space_group_name_H-M   'P 1'
#
loop_
_entity.id
_entity.type
_entity.pdbx_description
1 polymer ?
#
loop_
_entity_poly.entity_id
_entity_poly.type
_entity_poly.pdbx_seq_one_letter_code
_entity_poly.pdbx_strand_id
1 'polypeptide(L)'
;MNPMKTTHRTLLALLASAALALPVWASPTTPTTPAAPHGHTHGQQHTPAQIQQDIQRHQAMAAAHQAAAECLQAGRGERVCHQALRAACTGIALGNYCGMRHVH
;
A
#
# COMPACT_ATOMS: atom_id res chain seq x y z
N MET A 1 -44.71 19.80 -11.20
CA MET A 1 -44.53 19.21 -12.55
C MET A 1 -43.02 19.24 -12.81
N ASN A 2 -42.23 18.17 -12.89
CA ASN A 2 -42.49 16.74 -13.05
C ASN A 2 -41.60 15.90 -12.11
N PRO A 3 -42.16 14.83 -11.51
CA PRO A 3 -41.43 13.74 -10.85
C PRO A 3 -41.04 12.64 -11.87
N MET A 4 -39.76 12.26 -11.91
CA MET A 4 -39.31 11.06 -12.64
C MET A 4 -38.34 10.28 -11.76
N LYS A 5 -38.88 9.31 -10.99
CA LYS A 5 -38.71 7.87 -11.21
C LYS A 5 -37.26 7.43 -10.91
N THR A 6 -36.91 6.90 -9.73
CA THR A 6 -37.54 5.80 -8.97
C THR A 6 -37.89 4.56 -9.80
N THR A 7 -37.20 4.35 -10.92
CA THR A 7 -37.28 3.11 -11.72
C THR A 7 -35.89 2.66 -12.17
N HIS A 8 -35.07 2.22 -11.22
CA HIS A 8 -34.02 1.23 -11.51
C HIS A 8 -33.75 0.32 -10.28
N ARG A 9 -34.83 0.04 -9.53
CA ARG A 9 -34.91 -1.24 -8.81
C ARG A 9 -35.07 -2.32 -9.88
N THR A 10 -34.44 -3.47 -9.65
CA THR A 10 -34.82 -4.78 -10.21
C THR A 10 -34.61 -5.00 -11.71
N LEU A 11 -33.36 -4.98 -12.19
CA LEU A 11 -32.96 -5.71 -13.41
C LEU A 11 -31.44 -5.93 -13.48
N LEU A 12 -30.89 -6.63 -12.48
CA LEU A 12 -29.69 -7.43 -12.67
C LEU A 12 -29.86 -8.67 -11.81
N ALA A 13 -30.53 -9.64 -12.42
CA ALA A 13 -30.67 -10.98 -11.90
C ALA A 13 -29.28 -11.54 -11.63
N LEU A 14 -29.09 -11.91 -10.36
CA LEU A 14 -27.98 -12.64 -9.78
C LEU A 14 -27.53 -13.80 -10.69
N LEU A 15 -26.43 -13.59 -11.41
CA LEU A 15 -25.61 -14.69 -11.91
C LEU A 15 -24.91 -15.30 -10.69
N ALA A 16 -25.48 -16.42 -10.22
CA ALA A 16 -24.88 -17.30 -9.25
C ALA A 16 -23.60 -17.92 -9.86
N SER A 17 -22.48 -17.21 -9.74
CA SER A 17 -21.16 -17.82 -9.92
C SER A 17 -20.80 -18.51 -8.62
N ALA A 18 -21.10 -19.81 -8.56
CA ALA A 18 -20.52 -20.74 -7.62
C ALA A 18 -18.99 -20.74 -7.84
N ALA A 19 -18.29 -19.88 -7.10
CA ALA A 19 -16.84 -19.96 -6.99
C ALA A 19 -16.53 -21.16 -6.10
N LEU A 20 -16.02 -22.21 -6.74
CA LEU A 20 -15.42 -23.36 -6.08
C LEU A 20 -14.50 -22.88 -4.95
N ALA A 21 -14.82 -23.27 -3.72
CA ALA A 21 -13.91 -23.21 -2.59
C ALA A 21 -12.77 -24.19 -2.87
N LEU A 22 -11.79 -23.75 -3.64
CA LEU A 22 -10.50 -24.41 -3.70
C LEU A 22 -9.75 -24.00 -2.42
N PRO A 23 -9.34 -24.96 -1.57
CA PRO A 23 -8.46 -24.68 -0.45
C PRO A 23 -7.09 -24.25 -0.99
N VAL A 24 -6.94 -22.95 -1.26
CA VAL A 24 -5.64 -22.27 -1.50
C VAL A 24 -4.89 -22.16 -0.17
N TRP A 25 -4.62 -23.30 0.44
CA TRP A 25 -3.72 -23.42 1.60
C TRP A 25 -2.94 -24.73 1.61
N ALA A 26 -3.23 -25.67 0.72
CA ALA A 26 -2.38 -26.83 0.47
C ALA A 26 -1.33 -26.50 -0.60
N SER A 27 -0.40 -25.61 -0.28
CA SER A 27 0.85 -25.52 -1.05
C SER A 27 1.70 -26.76 -0.74
N PRO A 28 2.28 -27.44 -1.73
CA PRO A 28 3.24 -28.50 -1.47
C PRO A 28 4.40 -27.90 -0.69
N THR A 29 4.65 -28.41 0.51
CA THR A 29 5.88 -28.15 1.24
C THR A 29 7.01 -28.81 0.46
N THR A 30 7.56 -28.11 -0.52
CA THR A 30 8.88 -28.45 -1.03
C THR A 30 9.81 -28.43 0.17
N PRO A 31 10.59 -29.50 0.42
CA PRO A 31 11.65 -29.45 1.42
C PRO A 31 12.61 -28.36 0.96
N THR A 32 12.46 -27.19 1.55
CA THR A 32 13.36 -26.08 1.36
C THR A 32 14.69 -26.55 1.92
N THR A 33 15.60 -26.91 1.02
CA THR A 33 17.03 -26.99 1.34
C THR A 33 17.34 -25.75 2.19
N PRO A 34 17.89 -25.88 3.40
CA PRO A 34 18.15 -24.72 4.24
C PRO A 34 19.03 -23.77 3.45
N ALA A 35 18.44 -22.69 2.97
CA ALA A 35 19.17 -21.60 2.37
C ALA A 35 20.18 -21.18 3.44
N ALA A 36 21.46 -21.13 3.07
CA ALA A 36 22.51 -20.66 3.95
C ALA A 36 22.04 -19.35 4.62
N PRO A 37 22.32 -19.15 5.92
CA PRO A 37 21.90 -17.94 6.61
C PRO A 37 22.51 -16.77 5.87
N HIS A 38 21.66 -15.91 5.30
CA HIS A 38 22.10 -14.62 4.81
C HIS A 38 22.50 -13.85 6.06
N GLY A 39 23.81 -13.85 6.32
CA GLY A 39 24.43 -13.25 7.50
C GLY A 39 24.23 -11.75 7.47
N HIS A 40 23.09 -11.29 7.94
CA HIS A 40 22.89 -9.92 8.40
C HIS A 40 23.06 -9.93 9.92
N THR A 41 24.31 -9.95 10.38
CA THR A 41 24.60 -9.46 11.73
C THR A 41 24.37 -7.96 11.72
N HIS A 42 23.22 -7.48 12.23
CA HIS A 42 23.03 -6.20 12.93
C HIS A 42 21.54 -5.95 13.21
N GLY A 43 21.15 -5.87 14.48
CA GLY A 43 19.86 -5.30 14.89
C GLY A 43 19.30 -5.89 16.18
N GLN A 44 19.33 -5.11 17.25
CA GLN A 44 18.49 -5.33 18.42
C GLN A 44 17.05 -5.59 17.95
N GLN A 45 16.39 -6.64 18.42
CA GLN A 45 14.96 -6.80 18.15
C GLN A 45 14.20 -5.61 18.74
N HIS A 46 13.33 -5.00 17.94
CA HIS A 46 12.50 -3.89 18.40
C HIS A 46 11.56 -4.41 19.50
N THR A 47 11.45 -3.66 20.59
CA THR A 47 10.40 -3.89 21.59
C THR A 47 9.02 -3.74 20.95
N PRO A 48 7.95 -4.33 21.52
CA PRO A 48 6.59 -4.14 21.01
C PRO A 48 6.19 -2.66 20.83
N ALA A 49 6.66 -1.78 21.72
CA ALA A 49 6.41 -0.34 21.61
C ALA A 49 7.11 0.28 20.38
N GLN A 50 8.37 -0.09 20.13
CA GLN A 50 9.09 0.35 18.94
C GLN A 50 8.46 -0.20 17.66
N ILE A 51 7.99 -1.46 17.66
CA ILE A 51 7.25 -2.04 16.54
C ILE A 51 6.00 -1.20 16.24
N GLN A 52 5.24 -0.82 17.26
CA GLN A 52 4.05 0.01 17.07
C GLN A 52 4.39 1.39 16.48
N GLN A 53 5.46 2.03 16.96
CA GLN A 53 5.96 3.29 16.41
C GLN A 53 6.42 3.15 14.96
N ASP A 54 7.08 2.05 14.63
CA ASP A 54 7.49 1.74 13.27
C ASP A 54 6.27 1.59 12.37
N ILE A 55 5.25 0.83 12.78
CA ILE A 55 4.00 0.67 12.01
C ILE A 55 3.38 2.04 11.69
N GLN A 56 3.23 2.92 12.69
CA GLN A 56 2.67 4.26 12.48
C GLN A 56 3.51 5.08 11.50
N ARG A 57 4.84 5.06 11.65
CA ARG A 57 5.75 5.76 10.75
C ARG A 57 5.63 5.25 9.31
N HIS A 58 5.57 3.94 9.11
CA HIS A 58 5.46 3.33 7.77
C HIS A 58 4.10 3.60 7.12
N GLN A 59 3.02 3.58 7.89
CA GLN A 59 1.69 3.96 7.40
C GLN A 59 1.65 5.42 6.94
N ALA A 60 2.27 6.34 7.68
CA ALA A 60 2.36 7.73 7.29
C ALA A 60 3.19 7.94 6.01
N MET A 61 4.31 7.22 5.85
CA MET A 61 5.08 7.22 4.60
C MET A 61 4.26 6.72 3.41
N ALA A 62 3.52 5.61 3.59
CA ALA A 62 2.68 5.05 2.55
C ALA A 62 1.60 6.03 2.09
N ALA A 63 0.94 6.71 3.04
CA ALA A 63 -0.05 7.73 2.73
C ALA A 63 0.53 8.92 1.95
N ALA A 64 1.74 9.38 2.33
CA ALA A 64 2.41 10.47 1.63
C ALA A 64 2.77 10.09 0.17
N HIS A 65 3.27 8.87 -0.04
CA HIS A 65 3.58 8.35 -1.38
C HIS A 65 2.32 8.15 -2.22
N GLN A 66 1.24 7.64 -1.64
CA GLN A 66 -0.04 7.51 -2.33
C GLN A 66 -0.58 8.89 -2.78
N ALA A 67 -0.56 9.89 -1.89
CA ALA A 67 -0.99 11.25 -2.25
C ALA A 67 -0.13 11.87 -3.37
N ALA A 68 1.17 11.56 -3.40
CA ALA A 68 2.05 11.98 -4.49
C ALA A 68 1.69 11.28 -5.82
N ALA A 69 1.40 9.98 -5.78
CA ALA A 69 0.94 9.23 -6.95
C ALA A 69 -0.39 9.78 -7.51
N GLU A 70 -1.36 10.05 -6.64
CA GLU A 70 -2.64 10.66 -7.01
C GLU A 70 -2.45 12.07 -7.60
N CYS A 71 -1.54 12.87 -7.04
CA CYS A 71 -1.18 14.18 -7.58
C CYS A 71 -0.61 14.09 -9.00
N LEU A 72 0.25 13.09 -9.26
CA LEU A 72 0.81 12.81 -10.58
C LEU A 72 -0.27 12.35 -11.56
N GLN A 73 -1.15 11.45 -11.11
CA GLN A 73 -2.30 10.96 -11.90
C GLN A 73 -3.23 12.11 -12.32
N ALA A 74 -3.37 13.13 -11.47
CA ALA A 74 -4.14 14.34 -11.77
C ALA A 74 -3.42 15.32 -12.73
N GLY A 75 -2.22 15.00 -13.20
CA GLY A 75 -1.49 15.81 -14.18
C GLY A 75 -0.93 17.13 -13.63
N ARG A 76 -0.79 17.27 -12.30
CA ARG A 76 -0.37 18.53 -11.65
C ARG A 76 1.11 18.88 -11.83
N GLY A 77 1.87 17.98 -12.45
CA GLY A 77 3.30 18.12 -12.71
C GLY A 77 4.17 17.63 -11.55
N GLU A 78 5.26 16.97 -11.92
CA GLU A 78 6.19 16.29 -11.00
C GLU A 78 6.70 17.19 -9.87
N ARG A 79 7.13 18.42 -10.21
CA ARG A 79 7.68 19.38 -9.24
C ARG A 79 6.69 19.69 -8.10
N VAL A 80 5.42 19.89 -8.44
CA VAL A 80 4.36 20.21 -7.45
C VAL A 80 4.09 19.00 -6.57
N CYS A 81 4.01 17.81 -7.16
CA CYS A 81 3.75 16.58 -6.42
C CYS A 81 4.90 16.19 -5.50
N HIS A 82 6.15 16.35 -5.93
CA HIS A 82 7.31 16.11 -5.07
C HIS A 82 7.50 17.16 -3.98
N GLN A 83 7.06 18.41 -4.19
CA GLN A 83 7.02 19.40 -3.11
C GLN A 83 5.98 19.04 -2.05
N ALA A 84 4.78 18.59 -2.47
CA ALA A 84 3.75 18.12 -1.55
C ALA A 84 4.20 16.86 -0.78
N LEU A 85 4.82 15.91 -1.47
CA LEU A 85 5.41 14.70 -0.85
C LEU A 85 6.43 15.07 0.24
N ARG A 86 7.36 15.98 -0.06
CA ARG A 86 8.35 16.47 0.92
C ARG A 86 7.70 17.06 2.16
N ALA A 87 6.70 17.92 1.97
CA ALA A 87 5.98 18.54 3.07
C ALA A 87 5.26 17.50 3.94
N ALA A 88 4.62 16.50 3.33
CA ALA A 88 3.84 15.49 4.04
C ALA A 88 4.68 14.52 4.89
N CYS A 89 5.97 14.42 4.63
CA CYS A 89 6.83 13.34 5.13
C CYS A 89 8.10 13.85 5.82
N THR A 90 8.29 15.17 5.89
CA THR A 90 9.34 15.79 6.70
C THR A 90 9.20 15.34 8.15
N GLY A 91 10.28 14.80 8.72
CA GLY A 91 10.31 14.27 10.09
C GLY A 91 9.81 12.83 10.25
N ILE A 92 9.30 12.20 9.17
CA ILE A 92 8.81 10.81 9.18
C ILE A 92 9.81 9.86 8.53
N ALA A 93 10.51 10.31 7.48
CA ALA A 93 11.44 9.48 6.70
C ALA A 93 12.80 10.16 6.50
N LEU A 94 13.75 9.39 5.96
CA LEU A 94 15.08 9.90 5.61
C LEU A 94 15.08 10.55 4.22
N GLY A 95 15.62 11.77 4.15
CA GLY A 95 15.91 12.48 2.90
C GLY A 95 14.70 13.17 2.24
N ASN A 96 14.98 13.87 1.14
CA ASN A 96 14.02 14.70 0.41
C ASN A 96 12.94 13.93 -0.35
N TYR A 97 13.03 12.60 -0.48
CA TYR A 97 12.06 11.80 -1.25
C TYR A 97 11.51 10.64 -0.43
N CYS A 98 11.49 10.79 0.90
CA CYS A 98 10.85 9.83 1.79
C CYS A 98 11.35 8.40 1.62
N GLY A 99 12.67 8.23 1.56
CA GLY A 99 13.31 6.94 1.33
C GLY A 99 13.32 6.45 -0.11
N MET A 100 12.63 7.10 -1.05
CA MET A 100 12.75 6.74 -2.48
C MET A 100 14.01 7.33 -3.09
N ARG A 101 14.66 6.53 -3.93
CA ARG A 101 15.64 7.07 -4.86
C ARG A 101 14.90 7.78 -5.98
N HIS A 102 15.42 8.92 -6.36
CA HIS A 102 14.96 9.62 -7.55
C HIS A 102 15.35 8.79 -8.77
N VAL A 103 14.36 8.27 -9.51
CA VAL A 103 14.53 7.52 -10.76
C VAL A 103 13.67 8.17 -11.82
N HIS A 104 14.29 8.50 -12.96
CA HIS A 104 13.64 9.09 -14.14
C HIS A 104 13.41 8.03 -15.21
#